data_AF-A0A645HMG7-F1
#
_entry.id   AF-A0A645HMG7-F1
#
_cell.length_a   1.000
_cell.length_b   1.000
_cell.length_c   1.000
_cell.angle_alpha   90.00
_cell.angle_beta   90.00
_cell.angle_gamma   90.00
#
_symmetry.space_group_name_H-M   'P 1'
#
loop_
_entity.id
_entity.type
_entity.pdbx_description
1 polymer ?
#
loop_
_entity_poly.entity_id
_entity_poly.type
_entity_poly.pdbx_seq_one_letter_code
_entity_poly.pdbx_strand_id
1 'polypeptide(L)'
;MLSWTPARVGDYTIEVRVKGVDAGSYEAVASRTVFVYDDDEDIAREVTITLNDEELNETSAARKPVIIKAHAESANSSELLYKFNIYDEFLGSRTLRGYSPSSNCVWTPRKDGEYTITVMVKNAESFGKYDALDSFTVTVEAEEEEEPPIIVM
;
A
#
# COMPACT_ATOMS: atom_id res chain seq x y z
N MET A 1 3.98 15.43 -35.17
CA MET A 1 2.75 15.14 -34.40
C MET A 1 3.18 14.30 -33.20
N LEU A 2 2.69 14.59 -32.00
CA LEU A 2 2.96 13.74 -30.83
C LEU A 2 2.07 12.49 -30.93
N SER A 3 2.65 11.32 -30.73
CA SER A 3 1.93 10.06 -30.56
C SER A 3 2.14 9.59 -29.12
N TRP A 4 1.06 9.39 -28.39
CA TRP A 4 1.07 8.94 -27.00
C TRP A 4 0.04 7.83 -26.83
N THR A 5 0.42 6.77 -26.13
CA THR A 5 -0.45 5.69 -25.69
C THR A 5 -0.49 5.72 -24.16
N PRO A 6 -1.66 5.92 -23.52
CA PRO A 6 -1.77 5.86 -22.07
C PRO A 6 -1.37 4.48 -21.55
N ALA A 7 -0.64 4.45 -20.43
CA ALA A 7 -0.19 3.21 -19.80
C ALA A 7 -1.23 2.56 -18.88
N ARG A 8 -2.27 3.31 -18.49
CA ARG A 8 -3.36 2.92 -17.59
C ARG A 8 -4.58 3.82 -17.79
N VAL A 9 -5.76 3.38 -17.37
CA VAL A 9 -6.92 4.27 -17.22
C VAL A 9 -6.64 5.36 -16.18
N GLY A 10 -7.36 6.47 -16.29
CA GLY A 10 -7.27 7.61 -15.38
C GLY A 10 -7.04 8.94 -16.07
N ASP A 11 -6.78 9.95 -15.26
CA ASP A 11 -6.73 11.34 -15.68
C ASP A 11 -5.29 11.76 -15.98
N TYR A 12 -5.06 12.23 -17.21
CA TYR A 12 -3.76 12.69 -17.67
C TYR A 12 -3.80 14.19 -17.94
N THR A 13 -2.96 14.96 -17.26
CA THR A 13 -2.72 16.35 -17.63
C THR A 13 -1.59 16.41 -18.64
N ILE A 14 -1.92 16.73 -19.88
CA ILE A 14 -0.92 16.97 -20.93
C ILE A 14 -0.58 18.46 -20.87
N GLU A 15 0.68 18.76 -20.56
CA GLU A 15 1.21 20.12 -20.51
C GLU A 15 2.15 20.37 -21.70
N VAL A 16 1.93 21.47 -22.39
CA VAL A 16 2.78 21.96 -23.47
C VAL A 16 3.42 23.27 -23.01
N ARG A 17 4.75 23.30 -23.00
CA ARG A 17 5.54 24.51 -22.72
C ARG A 17 6.19 24.99 -24.01
N VAL A 18 6.04 26.27 -24.33
CA VAL A 18 6.65 26.90 -25.50
C VAL A 18 7.69 27.91 -25.02
N LYS A 19 8.83 27.96 -25.71
CA LYS A 19 9.87 28.96 -25.49
C LYS A 19 10.36 29.51 -26.82
N GLY A 20 10.58 30.82 -26.88
CA GLY A 20 11.35 31.46 -27.95
C GLY A 20 12.81 31.01 -27.95
N VAL A 21 13.48 31.18 -29.08
CA VAL A 21 14.88 30.77 -29.29
C VAL A 21 15.84 31.49 -28.34
N ASP A 22 15.53 32.74 -27.98
CA ASP A 22 16.34 33.59 -27.11
C ASP A 22 15.79 33.70 -25.67
N ALA A 23 14.79 32.90 -25.33
CA ALA A 23 14.14 32.97 -24.02
C ALA A 23 14.92 32.18 -22.96
N GLY A 24 15.15 32.81 -21.80
CA GLY A 24 15.79 32.17 -20.63
C GLY A 24 14.91 31.13 -19.93
N SER A 25 13.60 31.08 -20.24
CA SER A 25 12.62 30.12 -19.72
C SER A 25 11.44 29.98 -20.69
N TYR A 26 10.45 29.14 -20.36
CA TYR A 26 9.19 29.05 -21.10
C TYR A 26 8.42 30.37 -21.04
N GLU A 27 7.83 30.74 -22.16
CA GLU A 27 7.10 32.01 -22.35
C GLU A 27 5.59 31.79 -22.34
N ALA A 28 5.15 30.56 -22.64
CA ALA A 28 3.74 30.18 -22.57
C ALA A 28 3.60 28.71 -22.13
N VAL A 29 2.53 28.44 -21.39
CA VAL A 29 2.12 27.10 -20.97
C VAL A 29 0.66 26.92 -21.33
N ALA A 30 0.33 25.79 -21.93
CA ALA A 30 -1.05 25.35 -22.11
C ALA A 30 -1.17 23.92 -21.60
N SER A 31 -2.28 23.59 -20.96
CA SER A 31 -2.56 22.24 -20.49
C SER A 31 -3.97 21.81 -20.87
N ARG A 32 -4.14 20.49 -20.98
CA ARG A 32 -5.46 19.87 -21.12
C ARG A 32 -5.48 18.56 -20.36
N THR A 33 -6.55 18.33 -19.63
CA THR A 33 -6.84 17.03 -19.02
C THR A 33 -7.49 16.14 -20.06
N VAL A 34 -6.94 14.94 -20.22
CA VAL A 34 -7.50 13.84 -21.01
C VAL A 34 -7.94 12.77 -20.03
N PHE A 35 -9.18 12.34 -20.16
CA PHE A 35 -9.73 11.26 -19.37
C PHE A 35 -9.65 9.97 -20.20
N VAL A 36 -8.98 8.96 -19.67
CA VAL A 36 -8.88 7.63 -20.28
C VAL A 36 -9.72 6.70 -19.44
N TYR A 37 -10.79 6.16 -20.03
CA TYR A 37 -11.71 5.24 -19.37
C TYR A 37 -11.64 3.87 -20.04
N ASP A 38 -11.96 2.85 -19.26
CA ASP A 38 -12.29 1.52 -19.73
C ASP A 38 -13.66 1.17 -19.13
N ASP A 39 -14.68 1.08 -19.97
CA ASP A 39 -16.06 0.80 -19.53
C ASP A 39 -16.19 -0.65 -18.99
N ASP A 40 -15.23 -1.51 -19.32
CA ASP A 40 -15.14 -2.91 -18.91
C ASP A 40 -14.00 -3.14 -17.90
N GLU A 41 -13.61 -2.13 -17.10
CA GLU A 41 -12.50 -2.30 -16.15
C GLU A 41 -12.78 -3.46 -15.17
N ASP A 42 -11.87 -4.44 -15.17
CA ASP A 42 -11.84 -5.58 -14.27
C ASP A 42 -11.42 -5.14 -12.86
N ILE A 43 -12.35 -4.49 -12.15
CA ILE A 43 -12.19 -4.13 -10.72
C ILE A 43 -12.88 -5.15 -9.82
N ALA A 44 -12.28 -5.40 -8.66
CA ALA A 44 -12.90 -6.14 -7.57
C ALA A 44 -13.97 -5.29 -6.87
N ARG A 45 -15.18 -5.82 -6.74
CA ARG A 45 -16.35 -5.16 -6.13
C ARG A 45 -16.75 -5.86 -4.84
N GLU A 46 -17.39 -5.09 -3.96
CA GLU A 46 -17.92 -5.55 -2.66
C GLU A 46 -16.87 -6.33 -1.85
N VAL A 47 -15.66 -5.77 -1.80
CA VAL A 47 -14.53 -6.46 -1.17
C VAL A 47 -14.62 -6.34 0.34
N THR A 48 -14.62 -7.46 1.04
CA THR A 48 -14.45 -7.54 2.50
C THR A 48 -13.02 -7.96 2.79
N ILE A 49 -12.34 -7.25 3.70
CA ILE A 49 -10.94 -7.51 4.07
C ILE A 49 -10.89 -7.82 5.57
N THR A 50 -10.15 -8.85 5.95
CA THR A 50 -9.84 -9.15 7.36
C THR A 50 -8.34 -9.32 7.57
N LEU A 51 -7.90 -9.11 8.80
CA LEU A 51 -6.52 -9.32 9.25
C LEU A 51 -6.52 -10.31 10.42
N ASN A 52 -5.36 -10.90 10.70
CA ASN A 52 -5.12 -11.58 11.98
C ASN A 52 -4.76 -10.58 13.09
N ASP A 53 -5.47 -9.46 13.21
CA ASP A 53 -5.15 -8.38 14.16
C ASP A 53 -5.26 -8.81 15.62
N GLU A 54 -6.18 -9.72 15.96
CA GLU A 54 -6.25 -10.30 17.32
C GLU A 54 -4.95 -11.05 17.68
N GLU A 55 -4.50 -11.98 16.83
CA GLU A 55 -3.21 -12.70 16.99
C GLU A 55 -2.03 -11.72 17.06
N LEU A 56 -2.03 -10.69 16.23
CA LEU A 56 -0.96 -9.70 16.20
C LEU A 56 -0.92 -8.87 17.48
N ASN A 57 -2.07 -8.45 18.01
CA ASN A 57 -2.15 -7.68 19.26
C ASN A 57 -1.72 -8.51 20.49
N GLU A 58 -1.89 -9.84 20.46
CA GLU A 58 -1.47 -10.70 21.57
C GLU A 58 0.03 -11.06 21.54
N THR A 59 0.64 -11.10 20.36
CA THR A 59 1.96 -11.74 20.17
C THR A 59 3.06 -10.82 19.67
N SER A 60 2.74 -9.59 19.24
CA SER A 60 3.74 -8.69 18.66
C SER A 60 4.60 -8.03 19.73
N ALA A 61 5.92 -8.22 19.62
CA ALA A 61 6.91 -7.53 20.44
C ALA A 61 7.95 -6.80 19.58
N ALA A 62 8.48 -5.70 20.09
CA ALA A 62 9.51 -4.92 19.42
C ALA A 62 10.67 -5.79 18.96
N ARG A 63 11.16 -5.57 17.74
CA ARG A 63 12.29 -6.27 17.10
C ARG A 63 12.10 -7.78 16.88
N LYS A 64 10.96 -8.37 17.24
CA LYS A 64 10.62 -9.77 16.93
C LYS A 64 9.80 -9.84 15.63
N PRO A 65 10.14 -10.72 14.68
CA PRO A 65 9.37 -10.86 13.45
C PRO A 65 8.01 -11.51 13.72
N VAL A 66 6.96 -10.97 13.11
CA VAL A 66 5.59 -11.51 13.11
C VAL A 66 5.10 -11.69 11.68
N ILE A 67 4.09 -12.54 11.50
CA ILE A 67 3.46 -12.78 10.18
C ILE A 67 2.11 -12.07 10.14
N ILE A 68 2.01 -11.08 9.27
CA ILE A 68 0.73 -10.44 8.93
C ILE A 68 0.04 -11.33 7.90
N LYS A 69 -1.21 -11.72 8.17
CA LYS A 69 -2.06 -12.53 7.30
C LYS A 69 -3.36 -11.75 7.05
N ALA A 70 -3.62 -11.45 5.78
CA ALA A 70 -4.89 -10.88 5.35
C ALA A 70 -5.72 -11.95 4.63
N HIS A 71 -7.03 -11.74 4.62
CA HIS A 71 -7.97 -12.44 3.74
C HIS A 71 -8.86 -11.40 3.08
N ALA A 72 -9.19 -11.61 1.81
CA ALA A 72 -10.15 -10.77 1.11
C ALA A 72 -11.10 -11.60 0.25
N GLU A 73 -12.37 -11.23 0.28
CA GLU A 73 -13.43 -11.81 -0.54
C GLU A 73 -14.03 -10.72 -1.40
N SER A 74 -14.29 -11.00 -2.67
CA SER A 74 -14.94 -10.09 -3.61
C SER A 74 -16.14 -10.78 -4.25
N ALA A 75 -17.19 -10.02 -4.54
CA ALA A 75 -18.38 -10.55 -5.20
C ALA A 75 -18.15 -10.99 -6.65
N ASN A 76 -17.13 -10.43 -7.33
CA ASN A 76 -16.93 -10.62 -8.77
C ASN A 76 -15.48 -10.95 -9.18
N SER A 77 -14.55 -11.13 -8.25
CA SER A 77 -13.13 -11.33 -8.57
C SER A 77 -12.48 -12.40 -7.71
N SER A 78 -11.87 -13.41 -8.35
CA SER A 78 -11.04 -14.42 -7.69
C SER A 78 -9.54 -14.13 -7.77
N GLU A 79 -9.11 -13.24 -8.66
CA GLU A 79 -7.71 -12.92 -8.91
C GLU A 79 -7.32 -11.63 -8.19
N LEU A 80 -7.15 -11.73 -6.88
CA LEU A 80 -6.85 -10.58 -6.02
C LEU A 80 -5.34 -10.44 -5.77
N LEU A 81 -4.86 -9.20 -5.87
CA LEU A 81 -3.52 -8.79 -5.45
C LEU A 81 -3.60 -7.98 -4.17
N TYR A 82 -2.66 -8.23 -3.27
CA TYR A 82 -2.54 -7.60 -1.96
C TYR A 82 -1.29 -6.72 -1.89
N LYS A 83 -1.45 -5.52 -1.33
CA LYS A 83 -0.35 -4.63 -0.95
C LYS A 83 -0.47 -4.27 0.53
N PHE A 84 0.64 -4.36 1.24
CA PHE A 84 0.72 -4.09 2.67
C PHE A 84 1.51 -2.81 2.91
N ASN A 85 0.87 -1.83 3.54
CA ASN A 85 1.54 -0.66 4.08
C ASN A 85 1.41 -0.66 5.60
N ILE A 86 2.39 -0.05 6.25
CA ILE A 86 2.33 0.22 7.69
C ILE A 86 2.60 1.69 7.93
N TYR A 87 1.84 2.26 8.85
CA TYR A 87 2.04 3.59 9.37
C TYR A 87 2.54 3.48 10.82
N ASP A 88 3.59 4.24 11.09
CA ASP A 88 4.22 4.45 12.39
C ASP A 88 4.24 5.97 12.60
N GLU A 89 3.87 6.46 13.78
CA GLU A 89 3.74 7.92 14.00
C GLU A 89 5.08 8.67 13.86
N PHE A 90 6.21 7.99 14.08
CA PHE A 90 7.55 8.59 14.03
C PHE A 90 8.20 8.53 12.64
N LEU A 91 7.91 7.48 11.87
CA LEU A 91 8.50 7.19 10.56
C LEU A 91 7.54 7.42 9.40
N GLY A 92 6.26 7.64 9.67
CA GLY A 92 5.20 7.77 8.69
C GLY A 92 4.86 6.44 8.01
N SER A 93 4.27 6.54 6.81
CA SER A 93 3.85 5.37 6.03
C SER A 93 5.01 4.75 5.24
N ARG A 94 5.13 3.43 5.29
CA ARG A 94 6.04 2.64 4.45
C ARG A 94 5.32 1.44 3.85
N THR A 95 5.71 1.06 2.64
CA THR A 95 5.26 -0.19 2.03
C THR A 95 6.09 -1.35 2.58
N LEU A 96 5.42 -2.31 3.22
CA LEU A 96 6.02 -3.58 3.65
C LEU A 96 6.14 -4.54 2.46
N ARG A 97 5.11 -4.55 1.60
CA ARG A 97 5.06 -5.43 0.43
C ARG A 97 4.21 -4.81 -0.67
N GLY A 98 4.76 -4.77 -1.89
CA GLY A 98 4.02 -4.33 -3.08
C GLY A 98 2.94 -5.32 -3.51
N TYR A 99 2.15 -4.95 -4.52
CA TYR A 99 1.08 -5.81 -5.03
C TYR A 99 1.58 -7.17 -5.49
N SER A 100 0.94 -8.24 -5.00
CA SER A 100 1.10 -9.60 -5.52
C SER A 100 -0.03 -10.52 -5.00
N PRO A 101 -0.14 -11.78 -5.47
CA PRO A 101 -1.17 -12.71 -5.02
C PRO A 101 -1.02 -13.22 -3.58
N SER A 102 0.13 -13.00 -2.94
CA SER A 102 0.35 -13.48 -1.57
C SER A 102 -0.32 -12.56 -0.56
N SER A 103 -1.22 -13.14 0.23
CA SER A 103 -2.00 -12.46 1.26
C SER A 103 -1.30 -12.39 2.62
N ASN A 104 0.02 -12.60 2.66
CA ASN A 104 0.79 -12.51 3.90
C ASN A 104 2.15 -11.83 3.67
N CYS A 105 2.72 -11.30 4.75
CA CYS A 105 4.09 -10.80 4.76
C CYS A 105 4.70 -10.88 6.16
N VAL A 106 6.02 -10.95 6.22
CA VAL A 106 6.75 -10.84 7.49
C VAL A 106 6.97 -9.37 7.80
N TRP A 107 6.69 -8.98 9.04
CA TRP A 107 6.95 -7.64 9.56
C TRP A 107 7.73 -7.74 10.86
N THR A 108 8.75 -6.91 11.00
CA THR A 108 9.47 -6.71 12.26
C THR A 108 9.20 -5.28 12.74
N PRO A 109 8.38 -5.07 13.79
CA PRO A 109 8.25 -3.77 14.44
C PRO A 109 9.61 -3.31 14.97
N ARG A 110 9.88 -2.01 14.88
CA ARG A 110 11.18 -1.46 15.32
C ARG A 110 11.19 -1.13 16.80
N LYS A 111 10.03 -0.72 17.31
CA LYS A 111 9.77 -0.30 18.68
C LYS A 111 8.39 -0.80 19.10
N ASP A 112 8.16 -0.75 20.39
CA ASP A 112 6.86 -0.82 21.01
C ASP A 112 6.02 0.41 20.64
N GLY A 113 4.69 0.25 20.73
CA GLY A 113 3.72 1.28 20.42
C GLY A 113 2.65 0.82 19.41
N GLU A 114 1.83 1.78 18.98
CA GLU A 114 0.73 1.52 18.05
C GLU A 114 1.17 1.68 16.59
N TYR A 115 0.77 0.73 15.76
CA TYR A 115 0.98 0.72 14.32
C TYR A 115 -0.35 0.57 13.60
N THR A 116 -0.52 1.24 12.46
CA THR A 116 -1.65 1.00 11.57
C THR A 116 -1.20 0.21 10.36
N ILE A 117 -1.73 -0.99 10.17
CA ILE A 117 -1.52 -1.82 8.99
C ILE A 117 -2.65 -1.55 8.02
N THR A 118 -2.33 -1.03 6.83
CA THR A 118 -3.30 -0.85 5.74
C THR A 118 -3.09 -1.94 4.69
N VAL A 119 -4.13 -2.73 4.46
CA VAL A 119 -4.18 -3.73 3.38
C VAL A 119 -4.94 -3.11 2.22
N MET A 120 -4.30 -3.03 1.07
CA MET A 120 -4.93 -2.60 -0.18
C MET A 120 -5.11 -3.81 -1.09
N VAL A 121 -6.31 -3.96 -1.64
CA VAL A 121 -6.69 -5.08 -2.50
C VAL A 121 -7.14 -4.54 -3.85
N LYS A 122 -6.79 -5.25 -4.92
CA LYS A 122 -7.32 -5.02 -6.26
C LYS A 122 -7.40 -6.32 -7.04
N ASN A 123 -8.25 -6.37 -8.04
CA ASN A 123 -8.15 -7.34 -9.10
C ASN A 123 -6.79 -7.18 -9.84
N ALA A 124 -6.23 -8.27 -10.34
CA ALA A 124 -4.94 -8.27 -11.02
C ALA A 124 -4.90 -7.38 -12.28
N GLU A 125 -6.02 -7.29 -12.99
CA GLU A 125 -6.18 -6.53 -14.24
C GLU A 125 -6.68 -5.10 -14.01
N SER A 126 -7.13 -4.76 -12.79
CA SER A 126 -7.48 -3.38 -12.43
C SER A 126 -6.30 -2.45 -12.69
N PHE A 127 -6.56 -1.25 -13.19
CA PHE A 127 -5.52 -0.22 -13.40
C PHE A 127 -5.48 0.79 -12.24
N GLY A 128 -6.50 0.75 -11.38
CA GLY A 128 -6.62 1.57 -10.18
C GLY A 128 -5.49 1.38 -9.17
N LYS A 129 -5.35 2.37 -8.28
CA LYS A 129 -4.39 2.31 -7.17
C LYS A 129 -4.73 1.17 -6.21
N TYR A 130 -6.01 0.93 -5.97
CA TYR A 130 -6.64 -0.16 -5.24
C TYR A 130 -8.12 -0.20 -5.65
N ASP A 131 -8.78 -1.33 -5.49
CA ASP A 131 -10.24 -1.44 -5.65
C ASP A 131 -10.93 -1.37 -4.28
N ALA A 132 -10.24 -1.85 -3.24
CA ALA A 132 -10.64 -1.70 -1.84
C ALA A 132 -9.41 -1.56 -0.94
N LEU A 133 -9.63 -1.00 0.25
CA LEU A 133 -8.63 -0.98 1.32
C LEU A 133 -9.30 -1.07 2.67
N ASP A 134 -8.58 -1.60 3.64
CA ASP A 134 -8.95 -1.53 5.04
C ASP A 134 -7.71 -1.32 5.92
N SER A 135 -7.91 -0.83 7.15
CA SER A 135 -6.84 -0.52 8.09
C SER A 135 -7.11 -1.07 9.48
N PHE A 136 -6.08 -1.67 10.06
CA PHE A 136 -6.12 -2.38 11.34
C PHE A 136 -5.07 -1.78 12.27
N THR A 137 -5.44 -1.52 13.53
CA THR A 137 -4.50 -1.07 14.56
C THR A 137 -3.91 -2.28 15.27
N VAL A 138 -2.58 -2.30 15.39
CA VAL A 138 -1.83 -3.31 16.13
C VAL A 138 -0.96 -2.61 17.16
N THR A 139 -1.12 -3.00 18.42
CA THR A 139 -0.25 -2.62 19.53
C THR A 139 0.90 -3.60 19.62
N VAL A 140 2.12 -3.08 19.70
CA VAL A 140 3.34 -3.85 19.86
C VAL A 140 3.89 -3.58 21.25
N GLU A 141 4.16 -4.66 21.99
CA GLU A 141 4.75 -4.58 23.32
C GLU A 141 6.28 -4.41 23.27
N ALA A 142 6.86 -3.96 24.37
CA ALA A 142 8.31 -3.89 24.52
C ALA A 142 8.93 -5.30 24.41
N GLU A 143 10.16 -5.35 23.92
CA GLU A 143 10.94 -6.59 23.93
C GLU A 143 11.20 -7.00 25.38
N GLU A 144 10.67 -8.14 25.83
CA GLU A 144 11.05 -8.70 27.13
C GLU A 144 12.56 -9.01 27.14
N GLU A 145 13.30 -8.31 28.00
CA GLU A 145 14.69 -8.63 28.29
C GLU A 145 14.71 -9.90 29.16
N GLU A 146 15.21 -11.02 28.62
CA GLU A 146 15.47 -12.22 29.42
C GLU A 146 16.51 -11.86 30.50
N GLU A 147 16.12 -11.91 31.78
CA GLU A 147 17.06 -11.67 32.87
C GLU A 147 18.25 -12.66 32.75
N PRO A 148 19.50 -12.19 32.91
CA PRO A 148 20.65 -13.07 32.82
C PRO A 148 20.50 -14.22 33.83
N PRO A 149 20.93 -15.43 33.47
CA PRO A 149 20.83 -16.57 34.37
C PRO A 149 21.50 -16.24 35.71
N ILE A 150 20.76 -16.41 36.80
CA ILE A 150 21.31 -16.26 38.16
C ILE A 150 22.37 -17.36 38.34
N ILE A 151 23.65 -16.98 38.27
CA ILE A 151 24.75 -17.86 38.62
C ILE A 151 24.83 -17.90 40.15
N VAL A 152 24.29 -18.96 40.77
CA VAL A 152 24.50 -19.24 42.19
C VAL A 152 25.92 -19.79 42.33
N MET A 153 26.81 -19.02 42.98
CA MET A 153 28.20 -19.40 43.31
C MET A 153 28.28 -20.13 44.65
#